data_AF-A0A0H5Q568-F1
#
_entry.id   AF-A0A0H5Q568-F1
#
_cell.length_a   1.000
_cell.length_b   1.000
_cell.length_c   1.000
_cell.angle_alpha   90.00
_cell.angle_beta   90.00
_cell.angle_gamma   90.00
#
_symmetry.space_group_name_H-M   'P 1'
#
loop_
_entity.id
_entity.type
_entity.pdbx_description
1 polymer ?
#
loop_
_entity_poly.entity_id
_entity_poly.type
_entity_poly.pdbx_seq_one_letter_code
_entity_poly.pdbx_strand_id
1 'polypeptide(L)'
;MASVEKFTAHAVVNQLRHIERTIVNPSNKDIDPTREHLNYSLAPDREMSSYDYFKKRKAELYCYNRDDVKVMAGWIVTAPRDLPANQHEVFFQSTHDFLIERYGEANCIQSIVHNDESGQPHLHYYFIPAVPDPKHGGEKICANDIINPKELRNFHPDLQKHLNDDGIKVKVQSGVTKANGGNRSVWEMKQEREQLLEHNRTIEKGRW
;
A
#
# COMPACT_ATOMS: atom_id res chain seq x y z
N MET A 1 1.52 -8.74 -5.37
CA MET A 1 2.72 -7.89 -5.58
C MET A 1 2.70 -6.79 -4.53
N ALA A 2 3.85 -6.39 -4.00
CA ALA A 2 3.91 -5.29 -3.03
C ALA A 2 4.92 -4.22 -3.44
N SER A 3 4.59 -2.95 -3.20
CA SER A 3 5.47 -1.80 -3.44
C SER A 3 5.35 -0.79 -2.30
N VAL A 4 6.41 -0.03 -2.04
CA VAL A 4 6.44 0.96 -0.95
C VAL A 4 6.82 2.34 -1.46
N GLU A 5 6.19 3.36 -0.89
CA GLU A 5 6.52 4.77 -1.11
C GLU A 5 6.70 5.50 0.22
N LYS A 6 7.53 6.55 0.23
CA LYS A 6 7.87 7.37 1.40
C LYS A 6 7.39 8.80 1.21
N PHE A 7 6.70 9.35 2.20
CA PHE A 7 6.03 10.65 2.11
C PHE A 7 6.61 11.67 3.09
N THR A 8 6.81 12.89 2.61
CA THR A 8 7.06 14.08 3.45
C THR A 8 5.77 14.55 4.10
N ALA A 9 5.86 15.35 5.16
CA ALA A 9 4.68 15.84 5.89
C ALA A 9 3.63 16.53 4.99
N HIS A 10 4.07 17.32 4.01
CA HIS A 10 3.19 18.00 3.05
C HIS A 10 2.34 17.05 2.19
N ALA A 11 2.85 15.84 1.91
CA ALA A 11 2.16 14.88 1.04
C ALA A 11 1.12 14.05 1.81
N VAL A 12 1.25 13.93 3.14
CA VAL A 12 0.45 13.01 3.98
C VAL A 12 -1.04 13.24 3.79
N VAL A 13 -1.51 14.48 3.99
CA VAL A 13 -2.96 14.78 3.97
C VAL A 13 -3.60 14.40 2.64
N ASN A 14 -2.93 14.67 1.52
CA ASN A 14 -3.47 14.35 0.21
C ASN A 14 -3.55 12.83 -0.01
N GLN A 15 -2.55 12.09 0.47
CA GLN A 15 -2.57 10.63 0.36
C GLN A 15 -3.66 9.99 1.22
N LEU A 16 -3.78 10.40 2.49
CA LEU A 16 -4.83 9.86 3.37
C LEU A 16 -6.23 10.13 2.80
N ARG A 17 -6.45 11.33 2.26
CA ARG A 17 -7.72 11.70 1.62
C ARG A 17 -8.01 10.92 0.33
N HIS A 18 -6.97 10.61 -0.44
CA HIS A 18 -7.10 9.79 -1.65
C HIS A 18 -7.59 8.38 -1.29
N ILE A 19 -7.02 7.80 -0.24
CA ILE A 19 -7.35 6.45 0.23
C ILE A 19 -8.77 6.42 0.85
N GLU A 20 -9.11 7.41 1.67
CA GLU A 20 -10.46 7.54 2.26
C GLU A 20 -11.53 8.05 1.29
N ARG A 21 -11.19 8.26 0.00
CA ARG A 21 -12.10 8.79 -1.03
C ARG A 21 -12.74 10.15 -0.68
N THR A 22 -12.07 10.97 0.13
CA THR A 22 -12.56 12.32 0.51
C THR A 22 -12.09 13.44 -0.42
N ILE A 23 -11.51 13.10 -1.57
CA ILE A 23 -11.15 14.04 -2.64
C ILE A 23 -12.33 14.16 -3.61
N VAL A 24 -12.90 15.36 -3.72
CA VAL A 24 -14.08 15.64 -4.57
C VAL A 24 -13.86 15.31 -6.05
N ASN A 25 -12.68 15.66 -6.58
CA ASN A 25 -12.33 15.44 -8.00
C ASN A 25 -11.02 14.64 -8.09
N PRO A 26 -11.07 13.30 -7.95
CA PRO A 26 -9.87 12.48 -8.04
C PRO A 26 -9.30 12.52 -9.46
N SER A 27 -7.97 12.57 -9.58
CA SER A 27 -7.29 12.52 -10.89
C SER A 27 -7.40 11.14 -11.55
N ASN A 28 -7.59 10.08 -10.75
CA ASN A 28 -7.75 8.71 -11.23
C ASN A 28 -9.17 8.49 -11.76
N LYS A 29 -9.32 8.49 -13.09
CA LYS A 29 -10.60 8.23 -13.79
C LYS A 29 -11.10 6.78 -13.66
N ASP A 30 -10.28 5.89 -13.11
CA ASP A 30 -10.62 4.47 -12.96
C ASP A 30 -11.38 4.18 -11.66
N ILE A 31 -11.49 5.15 -10.76
CA ILE A 31 -12.30 5.02 -9.55
C ILE A 31 -13.77 4.98 -9.99
N ASP A 32 -14.45 3.90 -9.62
CA ASP A 32 -15.88 3.71 -9.86
C ASP A 32 -16.66 4.02 -8.58
N PRO A 33 -17.34 5.19 -8.48
CA PRO A 33 -18.09 5.57 -7.29
C PRO A 33 -19.20 4.57 -6.92
N THR A 34 -19.69 3.80 -7.90
CA THR A 34 -20.72 2.78 -7.64
C THR A 34 -20.17 1.59 -6.86
N ARG A 35 -18.85 1.39 -6.86
CA ARG A 35 -18.13 0.29 -6.18
C ARG A 35 -17.41 0.73 -4.92
N GLU A 36 -17.42 2.01 -4.57
CA GLU A 36 -16.75 2.54 -3.38
C GLU A 36 -17.19 1.84 -2.08
N HIS A 37 -18.47 1.46 -1.99
CA HIS A 37 -19.02 0.71 -0.86
C HIS A 37 -18.42 -0.69 -0.67
N LEU A 38 -17.65 -1.20 -1.64
CA LEU A 38 -16.91 -2.46 -1.55
C LEU A 38 -15.52 -2.27 -0.90
N ASN A 39 -15.08 -1.03 -0.69
CA ASN A 39 -13.85 -0.75 0.03
C ASN A 39 -14.09 -0.98 1.53
N TYR A 40 -13.06 -1.41 2.26
CA TYR A 40 -13.15 -1.63 3.70
C TYR A 40 -11.84 -1.35 4.40
N SER A 41 -11.94 -0.89 5.66
CA SER A 41 -10.80 -0.67 6.55
C SER A 41 -10.54 -1.89 7.40
N LEU A 42 -9.26 -2.23 7.55
CA LEU A 42 -8.72 -3.20 8.49
C LEU A 42 -8.04 -2.52 9.69
N ALA A 43 -7.84 -1.20 9.63
CA ALA A 43 -7.28 -0.45 10.77
C ALA A 43 -8.29 -0.39 11.92
N PRO A 44 -7.82 -0.42 13.18
CA PRO A 44 -8.71 -0.30 14.34
C PRO A 44 -9.45 1.04 14.32
N ASP A 45 -10.70 1.03 14.79
CA ASP A 45 -11.44 2.28 15.02
C ASP A 45 -10.81 3.00 16.22
N ARG A 46 -10.44 4.26 16.00
CA ARG A 46 -9.79 5.13 16.98
C ARG A 46 -10.64 6.34 17.34
N GLU A 47 -11.92 6.37 16.91
CA GLU A 47 -12.87 7.47 17.13
C GLU A 47 -12.34 8.84 16.66
N MET A 48 -11.45 8.86 15.67
CA MET A 48 -10.87 10.06 15.08
C MET A 48 -10.48 9.83 13.64
N SER A 49 -10.29 10.92 12.87
CA SER A 49 -9.81 10.80 11.50
C SER A 49 -8.38 10.24 11.46
N SER A 50 -8.00 9.55 10.38
CA SER A 50 -6.63 9.07 10.21
C SER A 50 -5.61 10.21 10.22
N TYR A 51 -5.97 11.40 9.74
CA TYR A 51 -5.08 12.56 9.79
C TYR A 51 -4.89 13.09 11.22
N ASP A 52 -5.94 13.10 12.05
CA ASP A 52 -5.82 13.47 13.46
C ASP A 52 -5.01 12.44 14.23
N TYR A 53 -5.22 11.14 13.96
CA TYR A 53 -4.39 10.08 14.54
C TYR A 53 -2.94 10.19 14.11
N PHE A 54 -2.66 10.47 12.83
CA PHE A 54 -1.30 10.74 12.34
C PHE A 54 -0.64 11.90 13.10
N LYS A 55 -1.34 13.02 13.28
CA LYS A 55 -0.81 14.17 14.05
C LYS A 55 -0.53 13.78 15.50
N LYS A 56 -1.45 13.03 16.14
CA LYS A 56 -1.30 12.54 17.51
C LYS A 56 -0.06 11.66 17.63
N ARG A 57 0.02 10.57 16.85
CA ARG A 57 1.15 9.64 16.90
C ARG A 57 2.47 10.34 16.54
N LYS A 58 2.48 11.22 15.55
CA LYS A 58 3.66 12.01 15.20
C LYS A 58 4.15 12.89 16.36
N ALA A 59 3.26 13.45 17.16
CA ALA A 59 3.61 14.31 18.30
C ALA A 59 4.25 13.53 19.47
N GLU A 60 4.01 12.22 19.55
CA GLU A 60 4.63 11.31 20.52
C GLU A 60 6.08 10.93 20.14
N LEU A 61 6.48 11.21 18.90
CA LEU A 61 7.74 10.76 18.32
C LEU A 61 8.69 11.94 18.08
N TYR A 62 9.97 11.72 18.32
CA TYR A 62 10.98 12.70 17.92
C TYR A 62 11.04 12.80 16.39
N CYS A 63 10.92 14.01 15.86
CA CYS A 63 10.98 14.29 14.43
C CYS A 63 12.00 15.41 14.21
N TYR A 64 13.01 15.17 13.37
CA TYR A 64 13.95 16.21 12.98
C TYR A 64 13.23 17.38 12.30
N ASN A 65 13.67 18.59 12.59
CA ASN A 65 13.14 19.82 12.00
C ASN A 65 13.74 20.05 10.60
N ARG A 66 13.43 19.15 9.67
CA ARG A 66 13.72 19.30 8.23
C ARG A 66 12.46 18.98 7.44
N ASP A 67 12.28 19.68 6.32
CA ASP A 67 11.14 19.54 5.42
C ASP A 67 11.15 18.21 4.62
N ASP A 68 12.35 17.68 4.37
CA ASP A 68 12.59 16.46 3.59
C ASP A 68 12.39 15.16 4.38
N VAL A 69 12.11 15.24 5.70
CA VAL A 69 11.89 14.06 6.54
C VAL A 69 10.69 13.28 6.02
N LYS A 70 10.93 12.00 5.74
CA LYS A 70 9.89 11.05 5.36
C LYS A 70 9.18 10.59 6.63
N VAL A 71 8.04 11.22 6.91
CA VAL A 71 7.28 11.04 8.15
C VAL A 71 6.27 9.89 8.07
N MET A 72 6.05 9.34 6.89
CA MET A 72 5.11 8.26 6.64
C MET A 72 5.64 7.38 5.50
N ALA A 73 5.35 6.09 5.55
CA ALA A 73 5.57 5.15 4.46
C ALA A 73 4.27 4.40 4.17
N GLY A 74 4.05 4.06 2.91
CA GLY A 74 2.86 3.35 2.45
C GLY A 74 3.24 2.11 1.67
N TRP A 75 2.77 0.93 2.10
CA TRP A 75 2.80 -0.30 1.33
C TRP A 75 1.50 -0.46 0.56
N ILE A 76 1.64 -0.70 -0.75
CA ILE A 76 0.53 -1.15 -1.60
C ILE A 76 0.71 -2.62 -1.87
N VAL A 77 -0.21 -3.46 -1.41
CA VAL A 77 -0.19 -4.91 -1.63
C VAL A 77 -1.37 -5.31 -2.49
N THR A 78 -1.09 -5.73 -3.73
CA THR A 78 -2.10 -6.17 -4.70
C THR A 78 -2.31 -7.67 -4.63
N ALA A 79 -3.57 -8.09 -4.61
CA ALA A 79 -3.98 -9.49 -4.69
C ALA A 79 -3.35 -10.19 -5.92
N PRO A 80 -2.81 -11.41 -5.77
CA PRO A 80 -2.39 -12.23 -6.90
C PRO A 80 -3.56 -12.52 -7.86
N ARG A 81 -3.29 -12.59 -9.17
CA ARG A 81 -4.34 -12.82 -10.19
C ARG A 81 -4.99 -14.21 -10.08
N ASP A 82 -4.26 -15.16 -9.54
CA ASP A 82 -4.67 -16.54 -9.29
C ASP A 82 -5.36 -16.73 -7.93
N LEU A 83 -5.44 -15.68 -7.10
CA LEU A 83 -6.17 -15.72 -5.83
C LEU A 83 -7.69 -15.64 -6.09
N PRO A 84 -8.47 -16.66 -5.69
CA PRO A 84 -9.93 -16.64 -5.82
C PRO A 84 -10.57 -15.48 -5.05
N ALA A 85 -11.62 -14.87 -5.61
CA ALA A 85 -12.29 -13.71 -5.02
C ALA A 85 -12.78 -13.94 -3.58
N ASN A 86 -13.27 -15.14 -3.27
CA ASN A 86 -13.72 -15.50 -1.92
C ASN A 86 -12.59 -15.65 -0.89
N GLN A 87 -11.32 -15.61 -1.31
CA GLN A 87 -10.16 -15.61 -0.42
C GLN A 87 -9.50 -14.23 -0.28
N HIS A 88 -10.02 -13.20 -0.96
CA HIS A 88 -9.43 -11.85 -0.93
C HIS A 88 -9.44 -11.27 0.48
N GLU A 89 -10.56 -11.39 1.21
CA GLU A 89 -10.68 -10.89 2.58
C GLU A 89 -9.66 -11.54 3.52
N VAL A 90 -9.56 -12.88 3.51
CA VAL A 90 -8.59 -13.62 4.33
C VAL A 90 -7.15 -13.25 3.96
N PHE A 91 -6.86 -13.09 2.68
CA PHE A 91 -5.54 -12.65 2.20
C PHE A 91 -5.18 -11.25 2.71
N PHE A 92 -6.11 -10.29 2.63
CA PHE A 92 -5.85 -8.92 3.08
C PHE A 92 -5.79 -8.81 4.60
N GLN A 93 -6.59 -9.58 5.34
CA GLN A 93 -6.49 -9.66 6.80
C GLN A 93 -5.12 -10.20 7.22
N SER A 94 -4.70 -11.35 6.70
CA SER A 94 -3.36 -11.91 7.00
C SER A 94 -2.24 -10.96 6.59
N THR A 95 -2.38 -10.27 5.44
CA THR A 95 -1.41 -9.24 5.03
C THR A 95 -1.38 -8.06 6.01
N HIS A 96 -2.54 -7.62 6.51
CA HIS A 96 -2.62 -6.58 7.53
C HIS A 96 -1.94 -7.02 8.83
N ASP A 97 -2.24 -8.23 9.30
CA ASP A 97 -1.69 -8.78 10.55
C ASP A 97 -0.15 -8.85 10.48
N PHE A 98 0.39 -9.33 9.36
CA PHE A 98 1.83 -9.29 9.07
C PHE A 98 2.42 -7.89 9.17
N LEU A 99 1.75 -6.88 8.61
CA LEU A 99 2.22 -5.49 8.62
C LEU A 99 2.14 -4.88 10.02
N ILE A 100 1.11 -5.23 10.81
CA ILE A 100 0.98 -4.83 12.20
C ILE A 100 2.07 -5.45 13.07
N GLU A 101 2.33 -6.76 12.94
CA GLU A 101 3.42 -7.43 13.64
C GLU A 101 4.77 -6.79 13.30
N ARG A 102 4.96 -6.40 12.04
CA ARG A 102 6.21 -5.88 11.52
C ARG A 102 6.50 -4.43 11.89
N TYR A 103 5.49 -3.56 11.83
CA TYR A 103 5.67 -2.11 12.00
C TYR A 103 5.00 -1.54 13.25
N GLY A 104 4.20 -2.34 13.96
CA GLY A 104 3.51 -1.97 15.19
C GLY A 104 2.16 -1.31 14.95
N GLU A 105 1.15 -1.76 15.70
CA GLU A 105 -0.23 -1.25 15.56
C GLU A 105 -0.35 0.25 15.83
N ALA A 106 0.39 0.77 16.81
CA ALA A 106 0.41 2.20 17.15
C ALA A 106 0.99 3.08 16.02
N ASN A 107 1.72 2.48 15.08
CA ASN A 107 2.28 3.20 13.93
C ASN A 107 1.37 3.12 12.70
N CYS A 108 0.39 2.22 12.68
CA CYS A 108 -0.58 2.06 11.59
C CYS A 108 -1.56 3.25 11.56
N ILE A 109 -1.52 4.04 10.48
CA ILE A 109 -2.39 5.21 10.27
C ILE A 109 -3.62 4.84 9.47
N GLN A 110 -3.45 4.02 8.42
CA GLN A 110 -4.53 3.51 7.57
C GLN A 110 -4.18 2.12 7.08
N SER A 111 -5.22 1.31 6.89
CA SER A 111 -5.13 0.00 6.27
C SER A 111 -6.44 -0.26 5.53
N ILE A 112 -6.53 0.18 4.27
CA ILE A 112 -7.78 0.20 3.51
C ILE A 112 -7.63 -0.60 2.23
N VAL A 113 -8.56 -1.52 1.99
CA VAL A 113 -8.64 -2.32 0.76
C VAL A 113 -9.51 -1.57 -0.26
N HIS A 114 -8.96 -1.32 -1.44
CA HIS A 114 -9.71 -0.78 -2.57
C HIS A 114 -10.17 -1.89 -3.51
N ASN A 115 -11.48 -1.92 -3.75
CA ASN A 115 -12.19 -2.79 -4.68
C ASN A 115 -12.93 -2.01 -5.76
N ASP A 116 -12.72 -0.70 -5.85
CA ASP A 116 -13.44 0.25 -6.71
C ASP A 116 -12.64 0.70 -7.94
N GLU A 117 -11.40 0.23 -8.11
CA GLU A 117 -10.53 0.60 -9.22
C GLU A 117 -10.55 -0.45 -10.36
N SER A 118 -10.03 -0.09 -11.54
CA SER A 118 -9.96 -0.96 -12.74
C SER A 118 -8.95 -2.12 -12.64
N GLY A 119 -8.13 -2.11 -11.60
CA GLY A 119 -7.07 -3.08 -11.32
C GLY A 119 -7.54 -4.24 -10.45
N GLN A 120 -6.59 -5.03 -9.99
CA GLN A 120 -6.85 -6.04 -8.96
C GLN A 120 -7.09 -5.34 -7.61
N PRO A 121 -7.91 -5.94 -6.72
CA PRO A 121 -8.01 -5.52 -5.33
C PRO A 121 -6.64 -5.32 -4.71
N HIS A 122 -6.49 -4.27 -3.91
CA HIS A 122 -5.22 -3.95 -3.28
C HIS A 122 -5.40 -3.22 -1.96
N LEU A 123 -4.50 -3.52 -1.04
CA LEU A 123 -4.41 -2.92 0.28
C LEU A 123 -3.48 -1.72 0.26
N HIS A 124 -3.95 -0.57 0.74
CA HIS A 124 -3.15 0.58 1.12
C HIS A 124 -2.88 0.53 2.62
N TYR A 125 -1.64 0.19 3.01
CA TYR A 125 -1.21 0.20 4.41
C TYR A 125 -0.21 1.33 4.64
N TYR A 126 -0.62 2.33 5.41
CA TYR A 126 0.16 3.54 5.66
C TYR A 126 0.51 3.64 7.14
N PHE A 127 1.78 3.92 7.43
CA PHE A 127 2.30 3.92 8.79
C PHE A 127 3.41 4.96 9.01
N ILE A 128 3.65 5.32 10.27
CA ILE A 128 4.79 6.17 10.66
C ILE A 128 6.00 5.27 10.93
N PRO A 129 7.15 5.46 10.26
CA PRO A 129 8.35 4.65 10.47
C PRO A 129 9.08 5.07 11.75
N ALA A 130 8.54 4.66 12.90
CA ALA A 130 9.10 4.90 14.22
C ALA A 130 10.21 3.87 14.54
N VAL A 131 11.30 4.33 15.12
CA VAL A 131 12.40 3.50 15.63
C VAL A 131 12.84 3.98 17.00
N PRO A 132 13.43 3.12 17.84
CA PRO A 132 14.03 3.56 19.09
C PRO A 132 15.02 4.71 18.89
N ASP A 133 14.98 5.70 19.79
CA ASP A 133 15.87 6.86 19.80
C ASP A 133 16.68 6.92 21.10
N PRO A 134 17.87 6.27 21.14
CA PRO A 134 18.75 6.33 22.30
C PRO A 134 19.25 7.75 22.63
N LYS A 135 19.20 8.70 21.68
CA LYS A 135 19.76 10.04 21.85
C LYS A 135 18.81 10.98 22.58
N HIS A 136 17.52 10.91 22.27
CA HIS A 136 16.52 11.80 22.87
C HIS A 136 15.61 11.08 23.88
N GLY A 137 15.70 9.74 23.98
CA GLY A 137 14.81 8.91 24.78
C GLY A 137 13.49 8.65 24.06
N GLY A 138 12.99 7.41 24.11
CA GLY A 138 11.78 7.01 23.41
C GLY A 138 12.02 6.59 21.96
N GLU A 139 11.22 7.11 21.03
CA GLU A 139 11.24 6.76 19.61
C GLU A 139 11.37 8.01 18.72
N LYS A 140 11.96 7.84 17.54
CA LYS A 140 12.07 8.86 16.49
C LYS A 140 11.47 8.38 15.18
N ILE A 141 11.12 9.31 14.32
CA ILE A 141 10.71 9.01 12.95
C ILE A 141 11.95 8.88 12.05
N CYS A 142 12.19 7.69 11.52
CA CYS A 142 13.31 7.43 10.61
C CYS A 142 12.95 6.38 9.55
N ALA A 143 12.42 6.82 8.41
CA ALA A 143 12.11 5.95 7.27
C ALA A 143 13.33 5.22 6.68
N ASN A 144 14.54 5.73 6.90
CA ASN A 144 15.76 5.07 6.41
C ASN A 144 16.19 3.90 7.29
N ASP A 145 15.83 3.91 8.58
CA ASP A 145 16.15 2.80 9.49
C ASP A 145 15.14 1.66 9.30
N ILE A 146 13.85 1.97 9.09
CA ILE A 146 12.79 0.98 8.80
C ILE A 146 12.83 0.49 7.35
N ILE A 147 12.57 1.37 6.37
CA ILE A 147 12.49 1.01 4.95
C ILE A 147 13.89 1.16 4.32
N ASN A 148 14.78 0.26 4.73
CA ASN A 148 16.15 0.17 4.28
C ASN A 148 16.31 -0.91 3.18
N PRO A 149 17.47 -1.02 2.49
CA PRO A 149 17.66 -2.03 1.44
C PRO A 149 17.51 -3.49 1.91
N LYS A 150 17.78 -3.80 3.19
CA LYS A 150 17.55 -5.14 3.76
C LYS A 150 16.05 -5.40 3.89
N GLU A 151 15.28 -4.43 4.38
CA GLU A 151 13.83 -4.51 4.48
C GLU A 151 13.19 -4.76 3.11
N LEU A 152 13.57 -3.99 2.09
CA LEU A 152 13.05 -4.15 0.74
C LEU A 152 13.36 -5.52 0.12
N ARG A 153 14.54 -6.10 0.43
CA ARG A 153 14.91 -7.44 -0.05
C ARG A 153 14.13 -8.55 0.65
N ASN A 154 13.83 -8.38 1.92
CA ASN A 154 13.22 -9.42 2.76
C ASN A 154 11.70 -9.34 2.80
N PHE A 155 11.09 -8.20 2.44
CA PHE A 155 9.65 -7.99 2.53
C PHE A 155 8.84 -9.10 1.84
N HIS A 156 9.05 -9.37 0.55
CA HIS A 156 8.25 -10.38 -0.17
C HIS A 156 8.53 -11.81 0.32
N PRO A 157 9.79 -12.25 0.56
CA PRO A 157 10.05 -13.55 1.18
C PRO A 157 9.37 -13.73 2.52
N ASP A 158 9.39 -12.71 3.38
CA ASP A 158 8.79 -12.81 4.71
C ASP A 158 7.25 -12.82 4.65
N LEU A 159 6.65 -11.97 3.81
CA LEU A 159 5.21 -11.97 3.57
C LEU A 159 4.76 -13.32 3.00
N GLN A 160 5.52 -13.88 2.06
CA GLN A 160 5.24 -15.20 1.50
C GLN A 160 5.29 -16.28 2.58
N LYS A 161 6.25 -16.22 3.50
CA LYS A 161 6.34 -17.14 4.64
C LYS A 161 5.12 -17.00 5.55
N HIS A 162 4.75 -15.78 5.93
CA HIS A 162 3.60 -15.52 6.80
C HIS A 162 2.30 -16.07 6.19
N LEU A 163 2.03 -15.78 4.90
CA LEU A 163 0.87 -16.30 4.19
C LEU A 163 0.85 -17.84 4.11
N ASN A 164 2.02 -18.47 3.95
CA ASN A 164 2.13 -19.92 3.94
C ASN A 164 1.82 -20.53 5.31
N ASP A 165 2.30 -19.89 6.38
CA ASP A 165 2.06 -20.31 7.76
C ASP A 165 0.55 -20.21 8.11
N ASP A 166 -0.15 -19.22 7.54
CA ASP A 166 -1.61 -19.07 7.63
C ASP A 166 -2.41 -19.98 6.67
N GLY A 167 -1.71 -20.82 5.88
CA GLY A 167 -2.33 -21.77 4.95
C GLY A 167 -2.83 -21.15 3.63
N ILE A 168 -2.52 -19.87 3.37
CA ILE A 168 -2.91 -19.15 2.16
C ILE A 168 -1.90 -19.44 1.04
N LYS A 169 -2.24 -20.42 0.19
CA LYS A 169 -1.37 -20.92 -0.88
C LYS A 169 -1.41 -20.02 -2.11
N VAL A 170 -0.74 -18.88 -2.05
CA VAL A 170 -0.57 -17.96 -3.20
C VAL A 170 0.88 -17.56 -3.40
N LYS A 171 1.23 -17.12 -4.62
CA LYS A 171 2.56 -16.57 -4.92
C LYS A 171 2.53 -15.05 -4.93
N VAL A 172 3.02 -14.42 -3.86
CA VAL A 172 3.20 -12.96 -3.83
C VAL A 172 4.51 -12.52 -4.51
N GLN A 173 5.48 -13.42 -4.60
CA GLN A 173 6.75 -13.24 -5.30
C GLN A 173 6.68 -13.84 -6.72
N SER A 174 6.26 -13.04 -7.69
CA SER A 174 6.08 -13.48 -9.09
C SER A 174 7.30 -13.26 -9.99
N GLY A 175 8.33 -12.56 -9.53
CA GLY A 175 9.51 -12.20 -10.34
C GLY A 175 9.26 -11.13 -11.42
N VAL A 176 8.04 -10.60 -11.50
CA VAL A 176 7.62 -9.63 -12.53
C VAL A 176 8.48 -8.38 -12.53
N THR A 177 8.86 -7.85 -11.37
CA THR A 177 9.74 -6.67 -11.28
C THR A 177 11.09 -6.91 -11.94
N LYS A 178 11.65 -8.13 -11.82
CA LYS A 178 12.91 -8.50 -12.48
C LYS A 178 12.73 -8.63 -13.99
N ALA A 179 11.61 -9.21 -14.44
CA ALA A 179 11.28 -9.31 -15.86
C ALA A 179 11.07 -7.94 -16.52
N ASN A 180 10.50 -6.99 -15.80
CA ASN A 180 10.24 -5.63 -16.27
C ASN A 180 11.47 -4.70 -16.20
N GLY A 181 12.57 -5.14 -15.62
CA GLY A 181 13.76 -4.29 -15.39
C GLY A 181 13.58 -3.23 -14.29
N GLY A 182 12.52 -3.29 -13.48
CA GLY A 182 12.23 -2.32 -12.44
C GLY A 182 10.73 -2.20 -12.09
N ASN A 183 10.42 -1.28 -11.17
CA ASN A 183 9.04 -0.88 -10.90
C ASN A 183 8.54 0.03 -12.02
N ARG A 184 7.25 -0.08 -12.35
CA ARG A 184 6.57 0.79 -13.31
C ARG A 184 5.49 1.58 -12.58
N SER A 185 5.29 2.83 -12.98
CA SER A 185 4.20 3.66 -12.49
C SER A 185 2.85 3.12 -12.94
N VAL A 186 1.79 3.49 -12.21
CA VAL A 186 0.40 3.18 -12.58
C VAL A 186 0.08 3.72 -13.97
N TRP A 187 0.56 4.91 -14.32
CA TRP A 187 0.37 5.50 -15.63
C TRP A 187 1.02 4.67 -16.76
N GLU A 188 2.27 4.24 -16.59
CA GLU A 188 2.95 3.38 -17.57
C GLU A 188 2.24 2.03 -17.76
N MET A 189 1.74 1.44 -16.67
CA MET A 189 0.97 0.20 -16.72
C MET A 189 -0.37 0.37 -17.45
N LYS A 190 -1.04 1.51 -17.27
CA LYS A 190 -2.29 1.84 -17.98
C LYS A 190 -2.07 2.02 -19.48
N GLN A 191 -1.02 2.77 -19.86
CA GLN A 191 -0.68 2.98 -21.28
C GLN A 191 -0.37 1.66 -21.99
N GLU A 192 0.38 0.75 -21.37
CA GLU A 192 0.66 -0.57 -21.94
C GLU A 192 -0.62 -1.42 -22.06
N ARG A 193 -1.51 -1.37 -21.06
CA ARG A 193 -2.80 -2.07 -21.11
C ARG A 193 -3.67 -1.56 -22.27
N GLU A 194 -3.74 -0.25 -22.46
CA GLU A 194 -4.47 0.37 -23.58
C GLU A 194 -3.92 -0.10 -24.93
N GLN A 195 -2.59 -0.06 -25.10
CA GLN A 195 -1.92 -0.53 -26.33
C GLN A 195 -2.19 -2.02 -26.62
N LEU A 196 -2.15 -2.88 -25.59
CA LEU A 196 -2.47 -4.31 -25.74
C LEU A 196 -3.94 -4.53 -26.14
N LEU A 197 -4.86 -3.76 -25.57
CA LEU A 197 -6.28 -3.82 -25.94
C LEU A 197 -6.52 -3.35 -27.37
N GLU A 198 -5.88 -2.28 -27.80
CA GLU A 198 -5.95 -1.79 -29.18
C GLU A 198 -5.35 -2.78 -30.18
N HIS A 199 -4.21 -3.38 -29.85
CA HIS A 199 -3.58 -4.42 -30.67
C HIS A 199 -4.50 -5.62 -30.84
N ASN A 200 -5.07 -6.14 -29.75
CA ASN A 200 -6.01 -7.28 -29.80
C ASN A 200 -7.25 -6.96 -30.63
N ARG A 201 -7.85 -5.76 -30.46
CA ARG A 201 -8.99 -5.32 -31.28
C ARG A 201 -8.64 -5.23 -32.77
N THR A 202 -7.41 -4.84 -33.09
CA THR A 202 -6.95 -4.74 -34.48
C THR A 202 -6.75 -6.12 -35.10
N ILE A 203 -6.20 -7.08 -34.35
CA ILE A 203 -6.10 -8.49 -34.79
C ILE A 203 -7.49 -9.10 -35.00
N GLU A 204 -8.43 -8.86 -34.09
CA GLU A 204 -9.80 -9.38 -34.25
C GLU A 204 -10.52 -8.78 -35.46
N LYS A 205 -10.34 -7.47 -35.73
CA LYS A 205 -10.91 -6.82 -36.93
C LYS A 205 -10.28 -7.31 -38.24
N GLY A 206 -8.99 -7.68 -38.23
CA GLY A 206 -8.31 -8.24 -39.41
C GLY A 206 -8.58 -9.72 -39.69
N ARG A 207 -9.37 -10.38 -38.82
CA ARG A 207 -9.79 -11.78 -38.97
C ARG A 207 -11.15 -11.96 -39.65
N TRP A 208 -11.83 -10.87 -40.00
CA TRP A 208 -13.11 -10.85 -40.72
C TRP A 208 -12.94 -10.25 -42.11
#